data_AF-A0A927RTB0-F1
#
_entry.id   AF-A0A927RTB0-F1
#
_cell.length_a   1.000
_cell.length_b   1.000
_cell.length_c   1.000
_cell.angle_alpha   90.00
_cell.angle_beta   90.00
_cell.angle_gamma   90.00
#
_symmetry.space_group_name_H-M   'P 1'
#
loop_
_entity.id
_entity.type
_entity.pdbx_description
1 polymer ?
#
loop_
_entity_poly.entity_id
_entity_poly.type
_entity_poly.pdbx_seq_one_letter_code
_entity_poly.pdbx_strand_id
1 'polypeptide(L)'
;MSSFENLRVVDNFYQTSLYFPMPTVVISTLCEDGSTTLGPYSLVQPYYVAGKDFYAMLLSCRNSSNTAQNILRTGKCAINFVDDKPKTFKECVKLSWPGDKPEEKMPKCNFKLEKSQVEEETGEKRPMVLTDAIQVIECTWVRELDNAQDDQPGNLNGYEPPYHDFNGITSKFGCHFILKIDRILMKKKYADAIINGVKAKDFPRLPVDYGYRDSKNFWFHRKTRMRAELLPIRKASLESVRYAADRADDKIKFTDDALQTILNVPRVFLPLVLKGCVEWARENNVELINAEHMQIINDKRAKEKNKK
;
A
#
# COMPACT_ATOMS: atom_id res chain seq x y z
N MET A 1 -3.02 30.33 -27.18
CA MET A 1 -2.11 29.15 -27.30
C MET A 1 -2.16 28.39 -25.99
N SER A 2 -2.09 27.05 -26.04
CA SER A 2 -2.02 26.23 -24.81
C SER A 2 -0.75 26.58 -24.03
N SER A 3 -0.82 26.59 -22.69
CA SER A 3 0.36 26.69 -21.82
C SER A 3 1.11 25.36 -21.70
N PHE A 4 0.58 24.30 -22.31
CA PHE A 4 1.16 22.96 -22.30
C PHE A 4 1.76 22.61 -23.66
N GLU A 5 2.95 22.03 -23.62
CA GLU A 5 3.64 21.48 -24.79
C GLU A 5 3.34 19.99 -24.95
N ASN A 6 3.20 19.54 -26.19
CA ASN A 6 2.99 18.13 -26.50
C ASN A 6 4.32 17.36 -26.48
N LEU A 7 4.45 16.38 -25.60
CA LEU A 7 5.63 15.51 -25.50
C LEU A 7 5.33 14.13 -26.08
N ARG A 8 6.23 13.60 -26.91
CA ARG A 8 6.11 12.24 -27.48
C ARG A 8 6.15 11.18 -26.37
N VAL A 9 5.20 10.24 -26.41
CA VAL A 9 5.24 9.01 -25.61
C VAL A 9 6.28 8.05 -26.19
N VAL A 10 7.17 7.53 -25.35
CA VAL A 10 8.23 6.59 -25.74
C VAL A 10 8.23 5.39 -24.81
N ASP A 11 8.92 4.31 -25.20
CA ASP A 11 9.13 3.17 -24.33
C ASP A 11 9.85 3.57 -23.03
N ASN A 12 9.51 2.89 -21.93
CA ASN A 12 9.86 3.32 -20.57
C ASN A 12 9.39 4.76 -20.24
N PHE A 13 8.20 5.15 -20.72
CA PHE A 13 7.63 6.50 -20.54
C PHE A 13 7.70 7.03 -19.10
N TYR A 14 7.52 6.17 -18.10
CA TYR A 14 7.58 6.53 -16.68
C TYR A 14 8.99 6.96 -16.24
N GLN A 15 10.03 6.54 -16.96
CA GLN A 15 11.41 6.96 -16.77
C GLN A 15 11.77 8.18 -17.62
N THR A 16 11.21 8.35 -18.80
CA THR A 16 11.71 9.37 -19.76
C THR A 16 10.80 10.59 -19.90
N SER A 17 9.50 10.44 -19.60
CA SER A 17 8.47 11.39 -20.02
C SER A 17 7.51 11.81 -18.90
N LEU A 18 7.79 11.43 -17.64
CA LEU A 18 6.90 11.70 -16.51
C LEU A 18 7.66 12.35 -15.33
N TYR A 19 7.45 13.63 -15.07
CA TYR A 19 8.00 14.32 -13.88
C TYR A 19 7.14 14.11 -12.62
N PHE A 20 6.54 12.93 -12.48
CA PHE A 20 5.76 12.57 -11.30
C PHE A 20 6.60 11.64 -10.41
N PRO A 21 6.66 11.89 -9.09
CA PRO A 21 7.47 11.06 -8.21
C PRO A 21 6.87 9.67 -8.08
N MET A 22 7.74 8.68 -7.99
CA MET A 22 7.36 7.30 -7.73
C MET A 22 7.95 6.87 -6.38
N PRO A 23 7.29 5.96 -5.63
CA PRO A 23 7.91 5.37 -4.45
C PRO A 23 9.19 4.63 -4.86
N THR A 24 10.16 4.48 -3.96
CA THR A 24 11.24 3.52 -4.16
C THR A 24 11.11 2.45 -3.09
N VAL A 25 10.88 1.22 -3.54
CA VAL A 25 10.82 0.03 -2.68
C VAL A 25 11.81 -1.01 -3.15
N VAL A 26 12.20 -1.91 -2.25
CA VAL A 26 12.97 -3.10 -2.58
C VAL A 26 12.04 -4.30 -2.42
N ILE A 27 11.84 -5.06 -3.51
CA ILE A 27 11.03 -6.26 -3.49
C ILE A 27 11.95 -7.46 -3.27
N SER A 28 11.68 -8.23 -2.23
CA SER A 28 12.32 -9.52 -1.99
C SER A 28 11.46 -10.65 -2.53
N THR A 29 12.11 -11.62 -3.18
CA THR A 29 11.46 -12.81 -3.78
C THR A 29 12.33 -14.05 -3.58
N LEU A 30 11.73 -15.22 -3.80
CA LEU A 30 12.39 -16.51 -3.66
C LEU A 30 12.93 -17.02 -5.00
N CYS A 31 14.23 -17.31 -5.04
CA CYS A 31 14.87 -18.06 -6.11
C CYS A 31 14.40 -19.52 -6.11
N GLU A 32 14.75 -20.26 -7.16
CA GLU A 32 14.40 -21.68 -7.30
C GLU A 32 14.97 -22.56 -6.17
N ASP A 33 16.17 -22.21 -5.67
CA ASP A 33 16.81 -22.88 -4.52
C ASP A 33 16.22 -22.45 -3.16
N GLY A 34 15.20 -21.58 -3.15
CA GLY A 34 14.58 -21.05 -1.94
C GLY A 34 15.38 -19.93 -1.26
N SER A 35 16.49 -19.48 -1.85
CA SER A 35 17.23 -18.29 -1.38
C SER A 35 16.46 -17.01 -1.69
N THR A 36 16.74 -15.93 -0.94
CA THR A 36 16.11 -14.62 -1.18
C THR A 36 16.97 -13.76 -2.10
N THR A 37 16.35 -13.15 -3.10
CA THR A 37 16.95 -12.10 -3.93
C THR A 37 16.17 -10.80 -3.87
N LEU A 38 16.83 -9.69 -4.20
CA LEU A 38 16.29 -8.34 -4.09
C LEU A 38 16.24 -7.62 -5.44
N GLY A 39 15.17 -6.88 -5.70
CA GLY A 39 15.03 -5.99 -6.85
C GLY A 39 14.41 -4.66 -6.42
N PRO A 40 14.99 -3.50 -6.76
CA PRO A 40 14.36 -2.20 -6.54
C PRO A 40 13.27 -1.92 -7.58
N TYR A 41 12.15 -1.36 -7.15
CA TYR A 41 11.02 -1.00 -8.01
C TYR A 41 10.40 0.32 -7.58
N SER A 42 9.81 1.01 -8.57
CA SER A 42 9.06 2.24 -8.35
C SER A 42 7.60 2.18 -8.79
N LEU A 43 7.26 1.22 -9.66
CA LEU A 43 5.89 1.02 -10.14
C LEU A 43 5.13 0.05 -9.22
N VAL A 44 4.90 0.52 -7.99
CA VAL A 44 4.13 -0.20 -6.97
C VAL A 44 3.06 0.73 -6.40
N GLN A 45 1.80 0.32 -6.47
CA GLN A 45 0.65 1.15 -6.05
C GLN A 45 -0.37 0.33 -5.26
N PRO A 46 -1.16 0.93 -4.36
CA PRO A 46 -2.35 0.28 -3.83
C PRO A 46 -3.32 -0.09 -4.95
N TYR A 47 -3.94 -1.27 -4.87
CA TYR A 47 -4.90 -1.78 -5.85
C TYR A 47 -6.30 -1.92 -5.22
N TYR A 48 -6.48 -2.92 -4.34
CA TYR A 48 -7.71 -3.03 -3.55
C TYR A 48 -7.55 -2.30 -2.23
N VAL A 49 -8.34 -1.22 -2.07
CA VAL A 49 -8.27 -0.30 -0.91
C VAL A 49 -9.54 -0.27 -0.06
N ALA A 50 -10.67 -0.78 -0.59
CA ALA A 50 -11.94 -0.91 0.12
C ALA A 50 -12.90 -1.85 -0.63
N GLY A 51 -13.83 -2.48 0.09
CA GLY A 51 -14.95 -3.22 -0.52
C GLY A 51 -14.66 -4.64 -1.02
N LYS A 52 -13.51 -5.21 -0.66
CA LYS A 52 -13.15 -6.62 -0.89
C LYS A 52 -12.76 -7.28 0.44
N ASP A 53 -12.79 -8.61 0.47
CA ASP A 53 -12.40 -9.41 1.64
C ASP A 53 -10.88 -9.36 1.92
N PHE A 54 -10.10 -8.75 1.02
CA PHE A 54 -8.67 -8.53 1.18
C PHE A 54 -8.21 -7.22 0.52
N TYR A 55 -7.05 -6.74 0.95
CA TYR A 55 -6.36 -5.60 0.36
C TYR A 55 -5.21 -6.08 -0.52
N ALA A 56 -4.85 -5.28 -1.53
CA ALA A 56 -3.82 -5.67 -2.49
C ALA A 56 -2.97 -4.49 -2.95
N MET A 57 -1.74 -4.79 -3.34
CA MET A 57 -0.82 -3.91 -4.06
C MET A 57 -0.73 -4.36 -5.52
N LEU A 58 -0.50 -3.44 -6.44
CA LEU A 58 -0.12 -3.70 -7.82
C LEU A 58 1.39 -3.52 -7.94
N LEU A 59 2.06 -4.49 -8.55
CA LEU A 59 3.42 -4.35 -9.06
C LEU A 59 3.38 -4.41 -10.59
N SER A 60 3.88 -3.36 -11.25
CA SER A 60 4.16 -3.39 -12.69
C SER A 60 5.65 -3.51 -12.94
N CYS A 61 6.07 -4.50 -13.72
CA CYS A 61 7.48 -4.75 -13.96
C CYS A 61 7.76 -5.39 -15.31
N ARG A 62 9.02 -5.35 -15.73
CA ARG A 62 9.49 -6.15 -16.87
C ARG A 62 9.43 -7.64 -16.51
N ASN A 63 8.84 -8.42 -17.40
CA ASN A 63 8.67 -9.87 -17.20
C ASN A 63 10.02 -10.62 -17.17
N SER A 64 11.06 -10.08 -17.79
CA SER A 64 12.42 -10.63 -17.76
C SER A 64 13.18 -10.41 -16.45
N SER A 65 12.63 -9.68 -15.48
CA SER A 65 13.33 -9.45 -14.20
C SER A 65 13.30 -10.68 -13.30
N ASN A 66 14.37 -10.91 -12.52
CA ASN A 66 14.42 -12.01 -11.54
C ASN A 66 13.21 -12.00 -10.61
N THR A 67 12.78 -10.82 -10.16
CA THR A 67 11.59 -10.66 -9.31
C THR A 67 10.33 -11.18 -9.99
N ALA A 68 10.08 -10.79 -11.25
CA ALA A 68 8.91 -11.27 -11.99
C ALA A 68 8.95 -12.78 -12.17
N GLN A 69 10.10 -13.31 -12.57
CA GLN A 69 10.31 -14.75 -12.73
C GLN A 69 10.11 -15.52 -11.42
N ASN A 70 10.52 -14.95 -10.29
CA ASN A 70 10.34 -15.55 -8.98
C ASN A 70 8.89 -15.48 -8.49
N ILE A 71 8.17 -14.41 -8.79
CA ILE A 71 6.73 -14.30 -8.48
C ILE A 71 5.91 -15.26 -9.34
N LEU A 72 6.22 -15.38 -10.64
CA LEU A 72 5.58 -16.38 -11.52
C LEU A 72 5.76 -17.80 -10.98
N ARG A 73 6.94 -18.11 -10.43
CA ARG A 73 7.26 -19.43 -9.87
C ARG A 73 6.57 -19.69 -8.53
N THR A 74 6.71 -18.77 -7.58
CA THR A 74 6.40 -19.02 -6.17
C THR A 74 5.14 -18.31 -5.69
N GLY A 75 4.72 -17.26 -6.39
CA GLY A 75 3.65 -16.37 -5.98
C GLY A 75 3.97 -15.54 -4.73
N LYS A 76 5.19 -15.58 -4.19
CA LYS A 76 5.52 -14.91 -2.91
C LYS A 76 6.49 -13.75 -3.11
N CYS A 77 6.21 -12.62 -2.47
CA CYS A 77 7.14 -11.49 -2.40
C CYS A 77 6.95 -10.70 -1.10
N ALA A 78 7.93 -9.87 -0.74
CA ALA A 78 7.73 -8.81 0.24
C ALA A 78 8.21 -7.46 -0.29
N ILE A 79 7.43 -6.41 -0.03
CA ILE A 79 7.66 -5.05 -0.48
C ILE A 79 8.27 -4.27 0.69
N ASN A 80 9.55 -3.93 0.58
CA ASN A 80 10.31 -3.27 1.63
C ASN A 80 10.45 -1.77 1.34
N PHE A 81 9.91 -0.92 2.22
CA PHE A 81 9.97 0.53 2.10
C PHE A 81 11.27 1.04 2.72
N VAL A 82 12.16 1.56 1.87
CA VAL A 82 13.51 1.98 2.26
C VAL A 82 13.58 3.46 2.66
N ASP A 83 14.64 3.83 3.39
CA ASP A 83 14.87 5.22 3.82
C ASP A 83 15.53 6.10 2.74
N ASP A 84 15.53 7.41 2.98
CA ASP A 84 16.09 8.40 2.06
C ASP A 84 17.61 8.56 2.13
N LYS A 85 18.34 7.66 2.82
CA LYS A 85 19.78 7.82 3.00
C LYS A 85 20.50 7.62 1.65
N PRO A 86 21.49 8.45 1.30
CA PRO A 86 22.23 8.30 0.05
C PRO A 86 22.86 6.92 -0.17
N LYS A 87 23.35 6.28 0.91
CA LYS A 87 23.89 4.91 0.84
C LYS A 87 22.83 3.87 0.48
N THR A 88 21.60 4.05 0.97
CA THR A 88 20.46 3.19 0.69
C THR A 88 20.07 3.31 -0.76
N PHE A 89 19.94 4.53 -1.25
CA PHE A 89 19.63 4.78 -2.66
C PHE A 89 20.72 4.27 -3.60
N LYS A 90 22.00 4.48 -3.26
CA LYS A 90 23.13 3.94 -4.03
C LYS A 90 23.08 2.41 -4.10
N GLU A 91 22.69 1.75 -3.02
CA GLU A 91 22.50 0.30 -2.99
C GLU A 91 21.33 -0.13 -3.88
N CYS A 92 20.20 0.59 -3.86
CA CYS A 92 19.10 0.35 -4.79
C CYS A 92 19.58 0.45 -6.24
N VAL A 93 20.27 1.53 -6.63
CA VAL A 93 20.79 1.70 -8.00
C VAL A 93 21.77 0.58 -8.38
N LYS A 94 22.59 0.11 -7.45
CA LYS A 94 23.49 -1.04 -7.70
C LYS A 94 22.70 -2.31 -8.02
N LEU A 95 21.58 -2.56 -7.33
CA LEU A 95 20.75 -3.76 -7.51
C LEU A 95 19.79 -3.68 -8.70
N SER A 96 19.66 -2.52 -9.37
CA SER A 96 18.77 -2.35 -10.53
C SER A 96 19.42 -2.71 -11.86
N TRP A 97 20.68 -3.14 -11.86
CA TRP A 97 21.38 -3.53 -13.09
C TRP A 97 20.66 -4.70 -13.78
N PRO A 98 20.19 -4.55 -15.02
CA PRO A 98 19.49 -5.62 -15.73
C PRO A 98 20.42 -6.81 -16.00
N GLY A 99 19.91 -8.02 -15.76
CA GLY A 99 20.62 -9.27 -16.05
C GLY A 99 21.54 -9.79 -14.95
N ASP A 100 21.78 -9.02 -13.88
CA ASP A 100 22.55 -9.51 -12.72
C ASP A 100 21.86 -10.73 -12.09
N LYS A 101 22.60 -11.83 -12.00
CA LYS A 101 22.07 -13.04 -11.40
C LYS A 101 22.05 -12.92 -9.86
N PRO A 102 21.07 -13.55 -9.18
CA PRO A 102 21.01 -13.55 -7.71
C PRO A 102 22.33 -13.95 -7.06
N GLU A 103 23.00 -14.98 -7.57
CA GLU A 103 24.23 -15.54 -7.01
C GLU A 103 25.42 -14.57 -7.11
N GLU A 104 25.37 -13.64 -8.06
CA GLU A 104 26.42 -12.66 -8.31
C GLU A 104 26.22 -11.38 -7.48
N LYS A 105 24.96 -10.92 -7.37
CA LYS A 105 24.64 -9.64 -6.71
C LYS A 105 24.42 -9.76 -5.21
N MET A 106 23.84 -10.86 -4.74
CA MET A 106 23.47 -11.01 -3.33
C MET A 106 24.67 -11.09 -2.38
N PRO A 107 25.80 -11.77 -2.70
CA PRO A 107 26.99 -11.76 -1.83
C PRO A 107 27.60 -10.36 -1.63
N LYS A 108 27.34 -9.43 -2.55
CA LYS A 108 27.81 -8.04 -2.50
C LYS A 108 26.73 -7.07 -2.01
N CYS A 109 25.58 -7.57 -1.57
CA CYS A 109 24.47 -6.76 -1.12
C CYS A 109 24.71 -6.23 0.29
N ASN A 110 24.50 -4.93 0.49
CA ASN A 110 24.68 -4.27 1.78
C ASN A 110 23.40 -4.22 2.63
N PHE A 111 22.26 -4.68 2.09
CA PHE A 111 21.03 -4.76 2.87
C PHE A 111 21.07 -5.92 3.84
N LYS A 112 20.67 -5.65 5.09
CA LYS A 112 20.49 -6.67 6.12
C LYS A 112 19.11 -7.29 5.99
N LEU A 113 19.06 -8.61 6.11
CA LEU A 113 17.84 -9.40 5.96
C LEU A 113 17.48 -10.07 7.30
N GLU A 114 16.20 -10.11 7.59
CA GLU A 114 15.60 -10.88 8.69
C GLU A 114 14.47 -11.77 8.17
N LYS A 115 14.09 -12.77 8.97
CA LYS A 115 13.10 -13.76 8.57
C LYS A 115 11.71 -13.11 8.42
N SER A 116 10.91 -13.63 7.49
CA SER A 116 9.50 -13.26 7.34
C SER A 116 8.71 -13.67 8.58
N GLN A 117 7.83 -12.79 9.08
CA GLN A 117 6.96 -13.14 10.20
C GLN A 117 5.88 -14.15 9.80
N VAL A 118 5.42 -14.09 8.54
CA VAL A 118 4.48 -15.08 8.02
C VAL A 118 5.13 -16.47 7.98
N GLU A 119 6.38 -16.59 7.54
CA GLU A 119 7.12 -17.87 7.57
C GLU A 119 7.34 -18.35 9.01
N GLU A 120 7.70 -17.46 9.94
CA GLU A 120 7.90 -17.84 11.35
C GLU A 120 6.64 -18.41 12.00
N GLU A 121 5.47 -17.85 11.69
CA GLU A 121 4.20 -18.29 12.28
C GLU A 121 3.58 -19.51 11.58
N THR A 122 3.71 -19.59 10.25
CA THR A 122 2.99 -20.60 9.45
C THR A 122 3.88 -21.74 8.97
N GLY A 123 5.21 -21.56 8.97
CA GLY A 123 6.16 -22.47 8.35
C GLY A 123 6.19 -22.43 6.82
N GLU A 124 5.28 -21.69 6.17
CA GLU A 124 5.28 -21.52 4.72
C GLU A 124 6.51 -20.71 4.29
N LYS A 125 7.27 -21.21 3.31
CA LYS A 125 8.47 -20.52 2.84
C LYS A 125 8.12 -19.14 2.27
N ARG A 126 8.80 -18.10 2.75
CA ARG A 126 8.65 -16.71 2.32
C ARG A 126 10.02 -16.06 2.08
N PRO A 127 10.09 -15.04 1.20
CA PRO A 127 11.31 -14.27 1.07
C PRO A 127 11.60 -13.51 2.38
N MET A 128 12.89 -13.37 2.70
CA MET A 128 13.34 -12.56 3.82
C MET A 128 12.98 -11.07 3.61
N VAL A 129 12.93 -10.32 4.70
CA VAL A 129 12.58 -8.89 4.70
C VAL A 129 13.78 -8.04 5.12
N LEU A 130 13.80 -6.76 4.74
CA LEU A 130 14.89 -5.86 5.08
C LEU A 130 14.78 -5.42 6.55
N THR A 131 15.79 -5.73 7.37
CA THR A 131 15.84 -5.35 8.78
C THR A 131 15.73 -3.84 8.98
N ASP A 132 16.35 -3.05 8.10
CA ASP A 132 16.37 -1.58 8.20
C ASP A 132 15.21 -0.90 7.46
N ALA A 133 14.26 -1.67 6.89
CA ALA A 133 13.08 -1.10 6.25
C ALA A 133 12.22 -0.32 7.25
N ILE A 134 11.62 0.77 6.76
CA ILE A 134 10.68 1.60 7.52
C ILE A 134 9.37 0.84 7.75
N GLN A 135 8.92 0.15 6.70
CA GLN A 135 7.72 -0.66 6.64
C GLN A 135 7.98 -1.81 5.66
N VAL A 136 7.35 -2.95 5.89
CA VAL A 136 7.34 -4.08 4.96
C VAL A 136 5.90 -4.54 4.76
N ILE A 137 5.57 -4.94 3.54
CA ILE A 137 4.30 -5.60 3.23
C ILE A 137 4.65 -6.97 2.67
N GLU A 138 4.30 -8.03 3.38
CA GLU A 138 4.44 -9.41 2.90
C GLU A 138 3.21 -9.78 2.08
N CYS A 139 3.42 -10.35 0.90
CA CYS A 139 2.35 -10.55 -0.08
C CYS A 139 2.35 -11.94 -0.71
N THR A 140 1.16 -12.32 -1.18
CA THR A 140 0.93 -13.43 -2.09
C THR A 140 0.29 -12.91 -3.38
N TRP A 141 0.79 -13.34 -4.53
CA TRP A 141 0.19 -13.04 -5.83
C TRP A 141 -1.14 -13.80 -5.97
N VAL A 142 -2.20 -13.08 -6.31
CA VAL A 142 -3.54 -13.64 -6.58
C VAL A 142 -3.58 -14.09 -8.03
N ARG A 143 -3.07 -15.30 -8.29
CA ARG A 143 -2.82 -15.79 -9.65
C ARG A 143 -4.11 -16.08 -10.42
N GLU A 144 -5.18 -16.38 -9.69
CA GLU A 144 -6.48 -16.75 -10.25
C GLU A 144 -7.20 -15.55 -10.89
N LEU A 145 -6.81 -14.32 -10.54
CA LEU A 145 -7.33 -13.13 -11.22
C LEU A 145 -6.83 -13.11 -12.67
N ASP A 146 -7.75 -12.77 -13.57
CA ASP A 146 -7.49 -12.69 -15.01
C ASP A 146 -7.08 -14.04 -15.65
N ASN A 147 -7.34 -15.17 -14.98
CA ASN A 147 -6.89 -16.49 -15.40
C ASN A 147 -5.37 -16.63 -15.53
N ALA A 148 -4.60 -15.87 -14.74
CA ALA A 148 -3.14 -15.84 -14.81
C ALA A 148 -2.45 -16.99 -14.04
N GLN A 149 -3.20 -17.97 -13.51
CA GLN A 149 -2.63 -19.09 -12.74
C GLN A 149 -1.68 -19.97 -13.55
N ASP A 150 -1.89 -20.02 -14.87
CA ASP A 150 -1.13 -20.87 -15.77
C ASP A 150 0.18 -20.23 -16.27
N ASP A 151 0.40 -18.94 -15.98
CA ASP A 151 1.63 -18.24 -16.37
C ASP A 151 2.85 -18.87 -15.70
N GLN A 152 3.87 -19.20 -16.50
CA GLN A 152 5.09 -19.85 -16.04
C GLN A 152 6.32 -18.94 -16.18
N PRO A 153 7.32 -19.07 -15.30
CA PRO A 153 8.63 -18.48 -15.52
C PRO A 153 9.38 -19.20 -16.65
N GLY A 154 10.49 -18.61 -17.11
CA GLY A 154 11.47 -19.25 -18.00
C GLY A 154 11.76 -18.45 -19.27
N ASN A 155 10.92 -17.47 -19.63
CA ASN A 155 11.12 -16.67 -20.83
C ASN A 155 11.61 -15.25 -20.50
N LEU A 156 12.84 -14.93 -20.91
CA LEU A 156 13.48 -13.63 -20.69
C LEU A 156 13.47 -12.73 -21.94
N ASN A 157 13.18 -13.29 -23.12
CA ASN A 157 13.16 -12.57 -24.39
C ASN A 157 11.74 -12.09 -24.77
N GLY A 158 10.82 -12.18 -23.82
CA GLY A 158 9.43 -11.79 -23.95
C GLY A 158 8.52 -12.95 -24.32
N TYR A 159 7.30 -12.89 -23.80
CA TYR A 159 6.29 -13.92 -23.96
C TYR A 159 5.48 -13.64 -25.22
N GLU A 160 5.04 -14.70 -25.90
CA GLU A 160 4.16 -14.60 -27.05
C GLU A 160 2.69 -14.56 -26.59
N PRO A 161 1.78 -13.99 -27.39
CA PRO A 161 0.36 -13.89 -27.04
C PRO A 161 -0.32 -15.28 -26.89
N PRO A 162 -1.49 -15.37 -26.22
CA PRO A 162 -2.30 -14.25 -25.71
C PRO A 162 -1.75 -13.61 -24.44
N TYR A 163 -2.07 -12.33 -24.22
CA TYR A 163 -1.74 -11.59 -23.00
C TYR A 163 -3.00 -11.39 -22.15
N HIS A 164 -2.80 -11.28 -20.85
CA HIS A 164 -3.82 -10.90 -19.88
C HIS A 164 -4.08 -9.40 -19.88
N ASP A 165 -5.25 -8.97 -19.42
CA ASP A 165 -5.65 -7.56 -19.42
C ASP A 165 -4.99 -6.76 -18.28
N PHE A 166 -4.80 -7.38 -17.11
CA PHE A 166 -4.33 -6.66 -15.92
C PHE A 166 -3.54 -7.49 -14.89
N ASN A 167 -3.46 -8.82 -14.99
CA ASN A 167 -2.70 -9.65 -14.04
C ASN A 167 -1.87 -10.73 -14.76
N GLY A 168 -0.71 -11.10 -14.23
CA GLY A 168 0.23 -12.00 -14.90
C GLY A 168 0.98 -11.33 -16.04
N ILE A 169 1.17 -12.03 -17.15
CA ILE A 169 1.84 -11.57 -18.37
C ILE A 169 0.87 -10.72 -19.20
N THR A 170 1.03 -9.39 -19.15
CA THR A 170 0.10 -8.42 -19.76
C THR A 170 0.59 -7.82 -21.07
N SER A 171 1.83 -8.12 -21.47
CA SER A 171 2.37 -7.77 -22.79
C SER A 171 3.63 -8.58 -23.07
N LYS A 172 4.18 -8.44 -24.28
CA LYS A 172 5.42 -9.13 -24.69
C LYS A 172 6.54 -8.99 -23.65
N PHE A 173 6.69 -7.82 -23.03
CA PHE A 173 7.79 -7.53 -22.09
C PHE A 173 7.34 -7.12 -20.69
N GLY A 174 6.04 -7.17 -20.39
CA GLY A 174 5.47 -6.66 -19.14
C GLY A 174 4.72 -7.72 -18.37
N CYS A 175 4.83 -7.66 -17.05
CA CYS A 175 3.96 -8.35 -16.12
C CYS A 175 3.32 -7.34 -15.16
N HIS A 176 2.09 -7.64 -14.76
CA HIS A 176 1.40 -7.01 -13.64
C HIS A 176 1.10 -8.07 -12.58
N PHE A 177 1.37 -7.78 -11.32
CA PHE A 177 1.04 -8.69 -10.22
C PHE A 177 0.09 -8.02 -9.25
N ILE A 178 -1.09 -8.60 -9.07
CA ILE A 178 -2.01 -8.23 -7.99
C ILE A 178 -1.60 -8.99 -6.73
N LEU A 179 -0.95 -8.29 -5.82
CA LEU A 179 -0.30 -8.82 -4.63
C LEU A 179 -1.21 -8.63 -3.42
N LYS A 180 -1.93 -9.67 -3.00
CA LYS A 180 -2.69 -9.68 -1.75
C LYS A 180 -1.75 -9.41 -0.58
N ILE A 181 -2.18 -8.51 0.30
CA ILE A 181 -1.47 -8.20 1.54
C ILE A 181 -1.75 -9.30 2.57
N ASP A 182 -0.73 -10.07 2.91
CA ASP A 182 -0.82 -11.07 3.98
C ASP A 182 -0.45 -10.46 5.33
N ARG A 183 0.53 -9.54 5.35
CA ARG A 183 0.98 -8.86 6.57
C ARG A 183 1.56 -7.49 6.30
N ILE A 184 1.34 -6.56 7.23
CA ILE A 184 2.00 -5.25 7.28
C ILE A 184 2.89 -5.21 8.51
N LEU A 185 4.20 -5.04 8.30
CA LEU A 185 5.19 -4.85 9.34
C LEU A 185 5.64 -3.40 9.35
N MET A 186 5.77 -2.80 10.52
CA MET A 186 6.30 -1.44 10.64
C MET A 186 7.06 -1.27 11.95
N LYS A 187 8.05 -0.38 11.96
CA LYS A 187 8.80 -0.11 13.19
C LYS A 187 7.89 0.52 14.24
N LYS A 188 8.09 0.11 15.51
CA LYS A 188 7.24 0.52 16.66
C LYS A 188 6.91 2.01 16.68
N LYS A 189 7.90 2.89 16.48
CA LYS A 189 7.68 4.34 16.46
C LYS A 189 6.63 4.82 15.44
N TYR A 190 6.52 4.14 14.29
CA TYR A 190 5.54 4.48 13.26
C TYR A 190 4.16 3.91 13.59
N ALA A 191 4.10 2.69 14.15
CA ALA A 191 2.86 2.12 14.66
C ALA A 191 2.27 2.99 15.78
N ASP A 192 3.11 3.38 16.74
CA ASP A 192 2.74 4.26 17.86
C ASP A 192 2.20 5.60 17.35
N ALA A 193 2.77 6.16 16.28
CA ALA A 193 2.30 7.42 15.69
C ALA A 193 0.90 7.29 15.05
N ILE A 194 0.62 6.16 14.38
CA ILE A 194 -0.72 5.91 13.81
C ILE A 194 -1.76 5.77 14.92
N ILE A 195 -1.42 5.08 16.01
CA ILE A 195 -2.34 4.79 17.11
C ILE A 195 -2.58 6.05 17.97
N ASN A 196 -1.51 6.74 18.36
CA ASN A 196 -1.54 7.85 19.31
C ASN A 196 -1.79 9.21 18.66
N GLY A 197 -1.86 9.27 17.33
CA GLY A 197 -2.00 10.49 16.56
C GLY A 197 -0.64 11.02 16.06
N VAL A 198 -0.63 11.39 14.78
CA VAL A 198 0.59 11.76 14.06
C VAL A 198 0.96 13.23 14.25
N LYS A 199 2.26 13.50 14.41
CA LYS A 199 2.86 14.83 14.27
C LYS A 199 3.77 14.85 13.05
N ALA A 200 4.10 16.03 12.55
CA ALA A 200 4.96 16.20 11.37
C ALA A 200 6.32 15.47 11.47
N LYS A 201 6.87 15.34 12.68
CA LYS A 201 8.15 14.67 12.96
C LYS A 201 8.07 13.13 12.93
N ASP A 202 6.88 12.57 13.02
CA ASP A 202 6.68 11.12 13.12
C ASP A 202 6.70 10.45 11.74
N PHE A 203 6.59 11.24 10.66
CA PHE A 203 6.68 10.74 9.30
C PHE A 203 8.12 10.32 8.95
N PRO A 204 8.31 9.13 8.34
CA PRO A 204 9.61 8.72 7.86
C PRO A 204 10.14 9.64 6.77
N ARG A 205 11.48 9.75 6.71
CA ARG A 205 12.15 10.32 5.54
C ARG A 205 12.22 9.24 4.46
N LEU A 206 11.36 9.38 3.46
CA LEU A 206 11.29 8.47 2.33
C LEU A 206 11.97 9.10 1.11
N PRO A 207 12.64 8.29 0.27
CA PRO A 207 13.14 8.77 -1.00
C PRO A 207 11.97 9.16 -1.90
N VAL A 208 12.11 10.29 -2.59
CA VAL A 208 11.19 10.70 -3.66
C VAL A 208 11.95 10.55 -4.97
N ASP A 209 11.70 9.46 -5.69
CA ASP A 209 12.44 9.10 -6.90
C ASP A 209 11.82 9.71 -8.16
N TYR A 210 12.70 10.28 -8.98
CA TYR A 210 12.44 10.87 -10.28
C TYR A 210 13.16 10.08 -11.38
N GLY A 211 13.57 8.83 -11.14
CA GLY A 211 14.05 7.89 -12.14
C GLY A 211 15.17 8.39 -13.05
N TYR A 212 15.21 7.81 -14.25
CA TYR A 212 16.30 7.96 -15.23
C TYR A 212 15.97 9.05 -16.26
N ARG A 213 16.32 10.32 -15.99
CA ARG A 213 15.84 11.48 -16.78
C ARG A 213 16.84 12.00 -17.82
N ASP A 214 18.10 11.67 -17.67
CA ASP A 214 19.20 12.18 -18.51
C ASP A 214 20.00 11.04 -19.17
N SER A 215 19.40 9.85 -19.22
CA SER A 215 20.05 8.65 -19.72
C SER A 215 21.38 8.30 -19.02
N LYS A 216 21.60 8.78 -17.78
CA LYS A 216 22.84 8.55 -17.03
C LYS A 216 22.62 8.34 -15.52
N ASN A 217 21.74 9.12 -14.90
CA ASN A 217 21.58 9.19 -13.46
C ASN A 217 20.16 8.80 -13.04
N PHE A 218 20.08 8.14 -11.89
CA PHE A 218 18.84 8.01 -11.12
C PHE A 218 18.75 9.20 -10.16
N TRP A 219 17.70 10.01 -10.33
CA TRP A 219 17.50 11.23 -9.57
C TRP A 219 16.53 11.00 -8.41
N PHE A 220 16.90 11.41 -7.19
CA PHE A 220 15.99 11.36 -6.04
C PHE A 220 16.10 12.62 -5.19
N HIS A 221 15.01 12.96 -4.52
CA HIS A 221 14.92 14.07 -3.59
C HIS A 221 14.67 13.58 -2.16
N ARG A 222 15.17 14.36 -1.19
CA ARG A 222 15.04 14.13 0.25
C ARG A 222 14.15 15.20 0.86
N LYS A 223 12.83 14.99 0.82
CA LYS A 223 11.90 15.93 1.46
C LYS A 223 11.81 15.63 2.96
N THR A 224 11.95 16.64 3.80
CA THR A 224 11.99 16.46 5.26
C THR A 224 10.88 17.18 6.02
N ARG A 225 10.26 18.22 5.44
CA ARG A 225 9.23 19.01 6.13
C ARG A 225 7.83 18.63 5.66
N MET A 226 7.11 17.92 6.51
CA MET A 226 5.67 17.68 6.34
C MET A 226 4.90 18.95 6.65
N ARG A 227 3.89 19.23 5.82
CA ARG A 227 2.90 20.29 6.05
C ARG A 227 1.57 19.60 6.25
N ALA A 228 0.90 19.91 7.36
CA ALA A 228 -0.45 19.46 7.58
C ALA A 228 -1.39 20.52 7.00
N GLU A 229 -2.36 20.09 6.21
CA GLU A 229 -3.51 20.90 5.85
C GLU A 229 -4.75 20.31 6.50
N LEU A 230 -5.53 21.16 7.16
CA LEU A 230 -6.76 20.71 7.78
C LEU A 230 -7.78 20.43 6.67
N LEU A 231 -8.49 19.30 6.78
CA LEU A 231 -9.61 19.04 5.89
C LEU A 231 -10.62 20.19 6.02
N PRO A 232 -11.17 20.69 4.90
CA PRO A 232 -12.19 21.74 4.96
C PRO A 232 -13.40 21.21 5.73
N ILE A 233 -13.72 21.86 6.86
CA ILE A 233 -14.90 21.52 7.64
C ILE A 233 -16.13 21.93 6.83
N ARG A 234 -16.91 20.94 6.40
CA ARG A 234 -18.21 21.15 5.75
C ARG A 234 -19.28 20.60 6.69
N LYS A 235 -20.14 21.48 7.19
CA LYS A 235 -21.31 21.05 7.97
C LYS A 235 -22.36 20.49 7.00
N ALA A 236 -22.74 19.23 7.20
CA ALA A 236 -23.97 18.70 6.62
C ALA A 236 -25.18 19.40 7.25
N SER A 237 -26.30 19.47 6.52
CA SER A 237 -27.56 19.92 7.10
C SER A 237 -28.10 18.85 8.05
N LEU A 238 -28.79 19.28 9.12
CA LEU A 238 -29.45 18.37 10.05
C LEU A 238 -30.44 17.45 9.33
N GLU A 239 -31.17 17.97 8.34
CA GLU A 239 -32.10 17.19 7.52
C GLU A 239 -31.41 16.04 6.77
N SER A 240 -30.24 16.30 6.17
CA SER A 240 -29.50 15.24 5.46
C SER A 240 -29.01 14.14 6.40
N VAL A 241 -28.66 14.49 7.63
CA VAL A 241 -28.20 13.53 8.63
C VAL A 241 -29.38 12.76 9.22
N ARG A 242 -30.50 13.45 9.51
CA ARG A 242 -31.75 12.84 9.97
C ARG A 242 -32.27 11.82 8.96
N TYR A 243 -32.28 12.18 7.68
CA TYR A 243 -32.65 11.27 6.61
C TYR A 243 -31.80 9.99 6.57
N ALA A 244 -30.50 10.09 6.85
CA ALA A 244 -29.63 8.92 6.92
C ALA A 244 -29.89 8.09 8.19
N ALA A 245 -30.12 8.75 9.33
CA ALA A 245 -30.39 8.12 10.61
C ALA A 245 -31.72 7.35 10.61
N ASP A 246 -32.78 7.92 10.02
CA ASP A 246 -34.11 7.28 9.95
C ASP A 246 -34.10 5.98 9.15
N ARG A 247 -33.14 5.82 8.24
CA ARG A 247 -32.95 4.62 7.41
C ARG A 247 -31.91 3.67 7.98
N ALA A 248 -31.21 4.06 9.03
CA ALA A 248 -30.20 3.21 9.66
C ALA A 248 -30.84 2.07 10.46
N ASP A 249 -32.00 2.30 11.07
CA ASP A 249 -32.74 1.30 11.84
C ASP A 249 -34.24 1.64 11.93
N ASP A 250 -35.08 0.60 11.98
CA ASP A 250 -36.54 0.73 12.09
C ASP A 250 -37.00 1.13 13.49
N LYS A 251 -36.30 0.66 14.55
CA LYS A 251 -36.68 0.84 15.95
C LYS A 251 -35.84 1.91 16.67
N ILE A 252 -34.52 1.90 16.47
CA ILE A 252 -33.61 2.82 17.14
C ILE A 252 -33.62 4.16 16.42
N LYS A 253 -34.01 5.22 17.13
CA LYS A 253 -34.10 6.58 16.63
C LYS A 253 -33.09 7.50 17.31
N PHE A 254 -32.92 8.69 16.74
CA PHE A 254 -31.97 9.69 17.21
C PHE A 254 -32.71 11.01 17.48
N THR A 255 -32.33 11.71 18.55
CA THR A 255 -32.76 13.09 18.74
C THR A 255 -31.98 14.04 17.83
N ASP A 256 -32.55 15.20 17.54
CA ASP A 256 -31.86 16.23 16.75
C ASP A 256 -30.52 16.65 17.37
N ASP A 257 -30.49 16.78 18.70
CA ASP A 257 -29.26 17.12 19.43
C ASP A 257 -28.21 16.02 19.31
N ALA A 258 -28.60 14.75 19.24
CA ALA A 258 -27.68 13.65 18.95
C ALA A 258 -27.10 13.78 17.53
N LEU A 259 -27.95 14.05 16.55
CA LEU A 259 -27.54 14.21 15.15
C LEU A 259 -26.68 15.45 14.91
N GLN A 260 -26.87 16.52 15.71
CA GLN A 260 -26.03 17.72 15.67
C GLN A 260 -24.55 17.39 15.96
N THR A 261 -24.27 16.39 16.80
CA THR A 261 -22.90 15.97 17.13
C THR A 261 -22.14 15.38 15.94
N ILE A 262 -22.84 14.93 14.89
CA ILE A 262 -22.26 14.27 13.72
C ILE A 262 -22.43 15.06 12.41
N LEU A 263 -22.86 16.33 12.45
CA LEU A 263 -22.98 17.16 11.23
C LEU A 263 -21.66 17.40 10.51
N ASN A 264 -20.54 17.30 11.23
CA ASN A 264 -19.20 17.42 10.65
C ASN A 264 -18.68 16.09 10.08
N VAL A 265 -19.44 14.99 10.21
CA VAL A 265 -19.07 13.70 9.63
C VAL A 265 -19.38 13.73 8.13
N PRO A 266 -18.38 13.48 7.25
CA PRO A 266 -18.64 13.42 5.82
C PRO A 266 -19.71 12.38 5.48
N ARG A 267 -20.62 12.71 4.57
CA ARG A 267 -21.79 11.89 4.21
C ARG A 267 -21.46 10.42 3.90
N VAL A 268 -20.31 10.16 3.29
CA VAL A 268 -19.84 8.82 2.93
C VAL A 268 -19.59 7.91 4.15
N PHE A 269 -19.28 8.50 5.31
CA PHE A 269 -19.00 7.78 6.55
C PHE A 269 -20.23 7.70 7.48
N LEU A 270 -21.30 8.45 7.20
CA LEU A 270 -22.52 8.45 8.01
C LEU A 270 -23.10 7.04 8.20
N PRO A 271 -23.21 6.17 7.18
CA PRO A 271 -23.76 4.83 7.37
C PRO A 271 -22.99 4.00 8.40
N LEU A 272 -21.66 4.07 8.38
CA LEU A 272 -20.80 3.36 9.34
C LEU A 272 -20.95 3.91 10.76
N VAL A 273 -20.97 5.24 10.91
CA VAL A 273 -21.15 5.89 12.21
C VAL A 273 -22.51 5.55 12.80
N LEU A 274 -23.58 5.71 12.02
CA LEU A 274 -24.95 5.43 12.43
C LEU A 274 -25.12 3.95 12.79
N LYS A 275 -24.58 3.03 11.97
CA LYS A 275 -24.59 1.59 12.28
C LYS A 275 -23.92 1.29 13.62
N GLY A 276 -22.74 1.88 13.88
CA GLY A 276 -22.06 1.70 15.16
C GLY A 276 -22.82 2.29 16.36
N CYS A 277 -23.55 3.39 16.17
CA CYS A 277 -24.42 3.95 17.22
C CYS A 277 -25.63 3.04 17.48
N VAL A 278 -26.23 2.48 16.44
CA VAL A 278 -27.33 1.51 16.52
C VAL A 278 -26.87 0.23 17.22
N GLU A 279 -25.70 -0.30 16.89
CA GLU A 279 -25.12 -1.47 17.56
C GLU A 279 -24.92 -1.21 19.06
N TRP A 280 -24.32 -0.07 19.42
CA TRP A 280 -24.19 0.31 20.84
C TRP A 280 -25.55 0.42 21.54
N ALA A 281 -26.54 1.01 20.87
CA ALA A 281 -27.86 1.17 21.45
C ALA A 281 -28.57 -0.18 21.68
N ARG A 282 -28.41 -1.15 20.77
CA ARG A 282 -28.88 -2.53 20.99
C ARG A 282 -28.18 -3.20 22.18
N GLU A 283 -26.86 -3.07 22.29
CA GLU A 283 -26.09 -3.62 23.41
C GLU A 283 -26.51 -3.05 24.76
N ASN A 284 -26.95 -1.79 24.79
CA ASN A 284 -27.30 -1.05 26.01
C ASN A 284 -28.83 -0.93 26.21
N ASN A 285 -29.64 -1.62 25.42
CA ASN A 285 -31.11 -1.58 25.44
C ASN A 285 -31.69 -0.14 25.36
N VAL A 286 -31.14 0.67 24.47
CA VAL A 286 -31.56 2.05 24.20
C VAL A 286 -32.28 2.11 22.86
N GLU A 287 -33.50 2.66 22.83
CA GLU A 287 -34.27 2.86 21.58
C GLU A 287 -34.21 4.31 21.05
N LEU A 288 -33.85 5.27 21.90
CA LEU A 288 -33.69 6.68 21.51
C LEU A 288 -32.30 7.20 21.91
N ILE A 289 -31.46 7.42 20.93
CA ILE A 289 -30.10 7.95 21.11
C ILE A 289 -30.16 9.48 21.25
N ASN A 290 -29.68 9.99 22.37
CA ASN A 290 -29.60 11.42 22.67
C ASN A 290 -28.12 11.90 22.65
N ALA A 291 -27.89 13.18 22.92
CA ALA A 291 -26.54 13.74 22.93
C ALA A 291 -25.62 13.12 24.00
N GLU A 292 -26.15 12.72 25.16
CA GLU A 292 -25.39 12.05 26.22
C GLU A 292 -24.92 10.65 25.77
N HIS A 293 -25.79 9.88 25.12
CA HIS A 293 -25.43 8.59 24.53
C HIS A 293 -24.31 8.75 23.48
N MET A 294 -24.37 9.80 22.65
CA MET A 294 -23.32 10.10 21.67
C MET A 294 -21.98 10.44 22.33
N GLN A 295 -21.98 11.12 23.48
CA GLN A 295 -20.77 11.38 24.25
C GLN A 295 -20.18 10.07 24.80
N ILE A 296 -21.00 9.19 25.36
CA ILE A 296 -20.57 7.88 25.87
C ILE A 296 -19.93 7.02 24.78
N ILE A 297 -20.54 6.98 23.58
CA ILE A 297 -20.02 6.25 22.41
C ILE A 297 -18.65 6.79 21.99
N ASN A 298 -18.49 8.12 21.95
CA ASN A 298 -17.22 8.76 21.60
C ASN A 298 -16.14 8.54 22.68
N ASP A 299 -16.51 8.61 23.95
CA ASP A 299 -15.60 8.39 25.09
C ASP A 299 -15.13 6.94 25.19
N LYS A 300 -16.00 5.95 24.89
CA LYS A 300 -15.61 4.54 24.81
C LYS A 300 -14.53 4.34 23.74
N ARG A 301 -14.72 4.93 22.55
CA ARG A 301 -13.71 4.93 21.48
C ARG A 301 -12.41 5.64 21.88
N ALA A 302 -12.48 6.72 22.66
CA ALA A 302 -11.30 7.42 23.17
C ALA A 302 -10.55 6.61 24.26
N LYS A 303 -11.28 5.93 25.16
CA LYS A 303 -10.70 5.08 26.21
C LYS A 303 -10.08 3.79 25.65
N GLU A 304 -10.64 3.21 24.59
CA GLU A 304 -10.04 2.09 23.87
C GLU A 304 -8.72 2.46 23.18
N LYS A 305 -8.56 3.73 22.75
CA LYS A 305 -7.26 4.26 22.29
C LYS A 305 -6.24 4.45 23.41
N ASN A 306 -6.68 4.72 24.64
CA ASN A 306 -5.79 4.97 25.80
C ASN A 306 -5.44 3.71 26.62
N LYS A 307 -6.02 2.54 26.31
CA LYS A 307 -5.80 1.28 27.05
C LYS A 307 -4.81 0.32 26.37
N LYS A 308 -4.08 0.76 25.34
CA LYS A 308 -3.01 0.01 24.67
C LYS A 308 -1.79 0.91 24.48
#